data_AF-A0ABD0QG93-F1
#
_entry.id   AF-A0ABD0QG93-F1
#
_cell.length_a   1.000
_cell.length_b   1.000
_cell.length_c   1.000
_cell.angle_alpha   90.00
_cell.angle_beta   90.00
_cell.angle_gamma   90.00
#
_symmetry.space_group_name_H-M   'P 1'
#
loop_
_entity.id
_entity.type
_entity.pdbx_description
1 polymer ?
#
loop_
_entity_poly.entity_id
_entity_poly.type
_entity_poly.pdbx_seq_one_letter_code
_entity_poly.pdbx_strand_id
1 'polypeptide(L)'
;MFPGTEGWPFLRYHGSCGRMMVWAGSKPLRSLFSSPLERRADIAYQLLHITQSLSSNSLQFSLFYTRVSEDMFGTLDDSRVFIVDTSTIGIVDLQE
;
A
#
# COMPACT_ATOMS: atom_id res chain seq x y z
N MET A 1 2.44 -5.56 -13.83
CA MET A 1 2.45 -4.36 -12.96
C MET A 1 1.04 -4.22 -12.43
N PHE A 2 0.83 -4.04 -11.13
CA PHE A 2 -0.49 -3.95 -10.49
C PHE A 2 -0.99 -2.49 -10.52
N PRO A 3 -1.85 -2.09 -11.47
CA PRO A 3 -2.14 -0.69 -11.67
C PRO A 3 -3.25 -0.23 -10.73
N GLY A 4 -3.14 1.01 -10.23
CA GLY A 4 -4.19 1.60 -9.40
C GLY A 4 -5.54 1.74 -10.11
N THR A 5 -5.58 1.76 -11.45
CA THR A 5 -6.82 1.75 -12.23
C THR A 5 -7.61 0.45 -12.09
N GLU A 6 -6.97 -0.64 -11.67
CA GLU A 6 -7.59 -1.94 -11.37
C GLU A 6 -7.87 -2.10 -9.87
N GLY A 7 -7.80 -1.02 -9.08
CA GLY A 7 -8.11 -1.03 -7.66
C GLY A 7 -6.95 -1.39 -6.73
N TRP A 8 -5.74 -1.59 -7.28
CA TRP A 8 -4.56 -1.88 -6.46
C TRP A 8 -4.08 -0.66 -5.67
N PRO A 9 -3.72 -0.81 -4.38
CA PRO A 9 -3.38 0.30 -3.50
C PRO A 9 -1.92 0.77 -3.67
N PHE A 10 -1.40 0.81 -4.90
CA PHE A 10 -0.05 1.31 -5.19
C PHE A 10 -0.07 2.73 -5.73
N LEU A 11 0.96 3.51 -5.39
CA LEU A 11 1.13 4.85 -5.94
C LEU A 11 1.36 4.81 -7.45
N ARG A 12 0.90 5.86 -8.14
CA ARG A 12 1.07 5.98 -9.59
C ARG A 12 2.55 6.02 -9.94
N TYR A 13 3.00 5.03 -10.69
CA TYR A 13 4.34 4.95 -11.22
C TYR A 13 4.54 5.91 -12.41
N HIS A 14 5.67 6.61 -12.44
CA HIS A 14 6.03 7.59 -13.48
C HIS A 14 7.22 7.16 -14.35
N GLY A 15 8.06 6.22 -13.89
CA GLY A 15 9.19 5.71 -14.66
C GLY A 15 10.39 5.31 -13.77
N SER A 16 11.42 4.78 -14.41
CA SER A 16 12.66 4.35 -13.76
C SER A 16 13.88 4.57 -14.63
N CYS A 17 15.03 4.76 -13.99
CA CYS A 17 16.34 4.75 -14.63
C CYS A 17 17.30 3.88 -13.79
N GLY A 18 17.64 2.69 -14.28
CA GLY A 18 18.41 1.70 -13.53
C GLY A 18 17.69 1.31 -12.23
N ARG A 19 18.32 1.60 -11.07
CA ARG A 19 17.75 1.33 -9.73
C ARG A 19 16.88 2.46 -9.19
N MET A 20 16.82 3.60 -9.86
CA MET A 20 15.97 4.71 -9.48
C MET A 20 14.56 4.48 -10.02
N MET A 21 13.56 4.61 -9.17
CA MET A 21 12.14 4.58 -9.54
C MET A 21 11.48 5.89 -9.09
N VAL A 22 10.50 6.35 -9.85
CA VAL A 22 9.74 7.57 -9.57
C VAL A 22 8.26 7.23 -9.56
N TRP A 23 7.59 7.66 -8.51
CA TRP A 23 6.14 7.51 -8.32
C TRP A 23 5.57 8.77 -7.67
N ALA A 24 4.24 8.87 -7.61
CA ALA A 24 3.55 10.00 -6.99
C ALA A 24 3.94 10.17 -5.52
N GLY A 25 4.06 11.41 -5.04
CA GLY A 25 4.40 11.68 -3.64
C GLY A 25 3.27 11.28 -2.67
N SER A 26 3.63 11.01 -1.42
CA SER A 26 2.70 10.73 -0.33
C SER A 26 3.16 11.35 0.99
N LYS A 27 2.25 11.46 1.97
CA LYS A 27 2.57 11.86 3.34
C LYS A 27 2.77 10.62 4.21
N PRO A 28 3.81 10.55 5.07
CA PRO A 28 4.07 9.38 5.89
C PRO A 28 3.02 9.24 6.99
N LEU A 29 2.71 8.00 7.39
CA LEU A 29 1.69 7.73 8.43
C LEU A 29 2.00 8.39 9.78
N ARG A 30 3.28 8.58 10.13
CA ARG A 30 3.71 9.28 11.35
C ARG A 30 3.09 10.67 11.53
N SER A 31 2.75 11.34 10.42
CA SER A 31 2.08 12.65 10.45
C SER A 31 0.68 12.59 11.06
N LEU A 32 0.09 11.40 11.15
CA LEU A 32 -1.27 11.15 11.63
C LEU A 32 -1.33 10.83 13.13
N PHE A 33 -0.19 10.65 13.80
CA PHE A 33 -0.20 10.23 15.21
C PHE A 33 -0.85 11.28 16.13
N SER A 34 -0.69 12.55 15.81
CA SER A 34 -1.35 13.68 16.47
C SER A 34 -2.76 13.98 15.93
N SER A 35 -3.25 13.24 14.93
CA SER A 35 -4.59 13.46 14.36
C SER A 35 -5.71 12.99 15.30
N PRO A 36 -6.95 13.48 15.12
CA PRO A 36 -8.11 13.00 15.86
C PRO A 36 -8.30 11.49 15.77
N LEU A 37 -8.91 10.88 16.79
CA LEU A 37 -9.12 9.43 16.86
C LEU A 37 -9.87 8.89 15.64
N GLU A 38 -10.93 9.58 15.22
CA GLU A 38 -11.73 9.22 14.04
C GLU A 38 -10.85 9.05 12.79
N ARG A 39 -9.94 10.00 12.56
CA ARG A 39 -8.99 9.96 11.44
C ARG A 39 -8.04 8.77 11.53
N ARG A 40 -7.52 8.48 12.73
CA ARG A 40 -6.63 7.34 12.94
C ARG A 40 -7.37 6.01 12.78
N ALA A 41 -8.62 5.93 13.22
CA ALA A 41 -9.47 4.75 13.08
C ALA A 41 -9.80 4.45 11.62
N ASP A 42 -10.16 5.47 10.84
CA ASP A 42 -10.37 5.37 9.39
C ASP A 42 -9.12 4.81 8.68
N ILE A 43 -7.94 5.35 8.99
CA ILE A 43 -6.66 4.88 8.42
C ILE A 43 -6.36 3.43 8.81
N ALA A 44 -6.58 3.06 10.07
CA ALA A 44 -6.40 1.68 10.53
C ALA A 44 -7.34 0.72 9.78
N TYR A 45 -8.59 1.12 9.55
CA TYR A 45 -9.54 0.35 8.75
C TYR A 45 -9.07 0.17 7.30
N GLN A 46 -8.61 1.24 6.66
CA GLN A 46 -8.07 1.17 5.30
C GLN A 46 -6.85 0.24 5.21
N LEU A 47 -5.95 0.26 6.20
CA LEU A 47 -4.79 -0.66 6.25
C LEU A 47 -5.23 -2.13 6.30
N LEU A 48 -6.21 -2.46 7.15
CA LEU A 48 -6.75 -3.81 7.24
C LEU A 48 -7.40 -4.25 5.92
N HIS A 49 -8.15 -3.35 5.28
CA HIS A 49 -8.77 -3.61 3.98
C HIS A 49 -7.71 -3.86 2.90
N ILE A 50 -6.63 -3.07 2.88
CA ILE A 50 -5.49 -3.28 1.97
C ILE A 50 -4.90 -4.67 2.19
N THR A 51 -4.55 -5.04 3.43
CA THR A 51 -3.98 -6.36 3.72
C THR A 51 -4.92 -7.50 3.30
N GLN A 52 -6.23 -7.35 3.52
CA GLN A 52 -7.21 -8.33 3.06
C GLN A 52 -7.25 -8.45 1.54
N SER A 53 -7.23 -7.31 0.82
CA SER A 53 -7.24 -7.30 -0.66
C SER A 53 -5.96 -7.88 -1.27
N LEU A 54 -4.81 -7.71 -0.62
CA LEU A 54 -3.56 -8.33 -1.03
C LEU A 54 -3.62 -9.86 -0.91
N SER A 55 -4.19 -10.37 0.19
CA SER A 55 -4.30 -11.82 0.41
C SER A 55 -5.41 -12.47 -0.40
N SER A 56 -6.50 -11.74 -0.69
CA SER A 56 -7.66 -12.22 -1.41
C SER A 56 -7.97 -11.29 -2.60
N ASN A 57 -7.48 -11.70 -3.76
CA ASN A 57 -7.66 -11.00 -5.03
C ASN A 57 -7.99 -11.99 -6.16
N SER A 58 -8.37 -11.47 -7.31
CA SER A 58 -8.77 -12.27 -8.47
C SER A 58 -7.61 -12.91 -9.25
N LEU A 59 -6.35 -12.66 -8.88
CA LEU A 59 -5.18 -13.08 -9.64
C LEU A 59 -4.58 -14.41 -9.20
N GLN A 60 -5.24 -15.14 -8.28
CA GLN A 60 -4.73 -16.42 -7.72
C GLN A 60 -3.34 -16.29 -7.08
N PHE A 61 -2.97 -15.10 -6.63
CA PHE A 61 -1.80 -14.87 -5.80
C PHE A 61 -2.25 -14.42 -4.41
N SER A 62 -1.63 -14.95 -3.37
CA SER A 62 -1.73 -14.39 -2.02
C SER A 62 -0.52 -13.53 -1.74
N LEU A 63 -0.73 -12.22 -1.61
CA LEU A 63 0.33 -11.26 -1.26
C LEU A 63 0.22 -10.91 0.23
N PHE A 64 1.36 -10.87 0.91
CA PHE A 64 1.40 -10.52 2.34
C PHE A 64 2.72 -9.85 2.71
N TYR A 65 2.67 -8.95 3.70
CA TYR A 65 3.88 -8.36 4.26
C TYR A 65 4.56 -9.32 5.23
N THR A 66 5.85 -9.59 5.01
CA THR A 66 6.68 -10.38 5.95
C THR A 66 7.20 -9.54 7.11
N ARG A 67 7.24 -8.22 6.93
CA ARG A 67 7.54 -7.21 7.94
C ARG A 67 6.70 -5.98 7.65
N VAL A 68 6.25 -5.27 8.69
CA VAL A 68 5.44 -4.06 8.56
C VAL A 68 6.07 -2.94 9.38
N SER A 69 6.16 -1.76 8.79
CA SER A 69 6.53 -0.51 9.46
C SER A 69 5.74 0.68 8.89
N GLU A 70 5.71 1.77 9.64
CA GLU A 70 4.89 2.97 9.35
C GLU A 70 5.30 3.72 8.07
N ASP A 71 6.53 3.52 7.59
CA ASP A 71 7.09 4.10 6.37
C ASP A 71 6.74 3.34 5.10
N MET A 72 6.21 2.11 5.23
CA MET A 72 5.78 1.30 4.09
C MET A 72 4.47 1.79 3.48
N PHE A 73 3.73 2.63 4.21
CA PHE A 73 2.44 3.17 3.80
C PHE A 73 2.47 4.70 3.85
N GLY A 74 1.62 5.31 3.06
CA GLY A 74 1.45 6.75 3.03
C GLY A 74 0.03 7.15 2.67
N THR A 75 -0.29 8.41 2.87
CA THR A 75 -1.59 8.98 2.50
C THR A 75 -1.45 10.04 1.43
N LEU A 76 -2.45 10.13 0.56
CA LEU A 76 -2.65 11.29 -0.31
C LEU A 76 -3.44 12.39 0.40
N ASP A 77 -3.60 13.54 -0.26
CA ASP A 77 -4.34 14.68 0.27
C ASP A 77 -5.81 14.36 0.53
N ASP A 78 -6.38 13.45 -0.27
CA ASP A 78 -7.73 12.93 -0.10
C ASP A 78 -7.84 11.81 0.93
N SER A 79 -6.84 11.68 1.81
CA SER A 79 -6.95 10.84 3.00
C SER A 79 -6.98 9.33 2.73
N ARG A 80 -6.74 8.90 1.49
CA ARG A 80 -6.60 7.50 1.09
C ARG A 80 -5.20 6.96 1.39
N VAL A 81 -5.14 5.73 1.92
CA VAL A 81 -3.89 5.00 2.19
C VAL A 81 -3.40 4.28 0.94
N PHE A 82 -2.09 4.34 0.71
CA PHE A 82 -1.39 3.62 -0.35
C PHE A 82 -0.14 2.94 0.20
N ILE A 83 0.28 1.89 -0.50
CA ILE A 83 1.56 1.24 -0.34
C ILE A 83 2.64 2.07 -1.03
N VAL A 84 3.68 2.40 -0.28
CA VAL A 84 4.86 3.17 -0.70
C VAL A 84 6.06 2.26 -0.86
N ASP A 85 6.22 1.29 0.05
CA ASP A 85 7.31 0.32 0.02
C ASP A 85 6.76 -1.11 -0.09
N THR A 86 7.20 -1.81 -1.13
CA THR A 86 6.83 -3.20 -1.44
C THR A 86 7.97 -4.19 -1.18
N SER A 87 9.10 -3.75 -0.63
CA SER A 87 10.34 -4.53 -0.52
C SER A 87 10.22 -5.82 0.30
N THR A 88 9.22 -5.91 1.16
CA THR A 88 8.98 -7.05 2.07
C THR A 88 7.68 -7.79 1.80
N ILE A 89 7.02 -7.50 0.67
CA ILE A 89 5.85 -8.25 0.21
C ILE A 89 6.31 -9.63 -0.29
N GLY A 90 5.85 -10.67 0.39
CA GLY A 90 5.89 -12.05 -0.10
C GLY A 90 4.71 -12.33 -1.02
N ILE A 91 4.91 -13.22 -1.98
CA ILE A 91 3.90 -13.66 -2.94
C ILE A 91 3.88 -15.19 -2.91
N VAL A 92 2.69 -15.75 -2.71
CA VAL A 92 2.42 -17.18 -2.84
C VAL A 92 1.52 -17.37 -4.05
N ASP A 93 1.97 -18.20 -4.97
CA ASP A 93 1.14 -18.71 -6.07
C ASP A 93 0.15 -19.73 -5.52
N LEU A 94 -1.12 -19.58 -5.87
CA LEU A 94 -2.21 -20.47 -5.47
C LEU A 94 -2.64 -21.41 -6.61
N GLN A 95 -1.99 -21.35 -7.77
CA GLN A 95 -2.18 -22.32 -8.83
C GLN A 95 -1.49 -23.65 -8.46
N GLU A 96 -2.18 -24.76 -8.70
CA GLU A 96 -1.68 -26.13 -8.51
C GLU A 96 -0.78 -26.61 -9.65
#